data_AF-A0A966CYA7-F1
#
_entry.id   AF-A0A966CYA7-F1
#
_cell.length_a   1.000
_cell.length_b   1.000
_cell.length_c   1.000
_cell.angle_alpha   90.00
_cell.angle_beta   90.00
_cell.angle_gamma   90.00
#
_symmetry.space_group_name_H-M   'P 1'
#
loop_
_entity.id
_entity.type
_entity.pdbx_description
1 polymer ?
#
loop_
_entity_poly.entity_id
_entity_poly.type
_entity_poly.pdbx_seq_one_letter_code
_entity_poly.pdbx_strand_id
1 'polypeptide(L)'
;MSAQDVRETSPDELLVHEEEPQGPTQSGKSIIIKLLIALGLFLLIYFLPRPENLTVEGKNLAAILIPIVFLWISEAIPIGVTALLATALMIIFKVTKSSAAWAPYANQTVMFVLMIIM
;
A
#
# COMPACT_ATOMS: atom_id res chain seq x y z
N MET A 1 22.90 -51.83 2.16
CA MET A 1 22.68 -50.59 2.93
C MET A 1 22.05 -50.96 4.26
N SER A 2 22.82 -50.78 5.35
CA SER A 2 22.42 -51.14 6.72
C SER A 2 21.40 -50.12 7.24
N ALA A 3 20.40 -50.58 8.01
CA ALA A 3 19.35 -49.77 8.63
C ALA A 3 19.84 -48.74 9.68
N GLN A 4 21.16 -48.52 9.77
CA GLN A 4 21.78 -47.51 10.62
C GLN A 4 21.96 -46.15 9.93
N ASP A 5 21.89 -46.10 8.60
CA ASP A 5 22.13 -44.88 7.80
C ASP A 5 20.94 -43.90 7.81
N VAL A 6 19.82 -44.28 8.43
CA VAL A 6 18.60 -43.45 8.52
C VAL A 6 18.50 -42.73 9.88
N ARG A 7 19.41 -43.00 10.82
CA ARG A 7 19.34 -42.48 12.20
C ARG A 7 20.21 -41.25 12.46
N GLU A 8 20.98 -40.79 11.48
CA GLU A 8 21.97 -39.73 11.65
C GLU A 8 21.62 -38.41 10.95
N THR A 9 20.46 -38.32 10.30
CA THR A 9 19.86 -37.02 9.99
C THR A 9 19.15 -36.53 11.25
N SER A 10 19.88 -35.78 12.08
CA SER A 10 19.26 -35.05 13.20
C SER A 10 18.08 -34.23 12.65
N PRO A 11 16.93 -34.15 13.34
CA PRO A 11 15.85 -33.25 12.97
C PRO A 11 16.32 -31.82 12.69
N ASP A 12 17.45 -31.42 13.28
CA ASP A 12 18.09 -30.10 13.14
C ASP A 12 18.69 -29.87 11.73
N GLU A 13 19.03 -30.93 10.99
CA GLU A 13 19.56 -30.83 9.62
C GLU A 13 18.44 -30.63 8.58
N LEU A 14 17.22 -31.06 8.90
CA LEU A 14 16.02 -30.74 8.14
C LEU A 14 15.47 -29.33 8.42
N LEU A 15 16.07 -28.65 9.41
CA LEU A 15 15.84 -27.24 9.74
C LEU A 15 16.95 -26.33 9.21
N VAL A 16 17.74 -26.81 8.24
CA VAL A 16 18.73 -26.02 7.50
C VAL A 16 17.97 -25.07 6.57
N HIS A 17 17.63 -23.92 7.13
CA HIS A 17 17.54 -22.64 6.43
C HIS A 17 16.60 -22.58 5.22
N GLU A 18 15.31 -22.74 5.45
CA GLU A 18 14.32 -21.91 4.75
C GLU A 18 14.34 -20.48 5.35
N GLU A 19 15.50 -19.84 5.43
CA GLU A 19 15.52 -18.39 5.47
C GLU A 19 15.16 -17.94 4.05
N GLU A 20 13.85 -17.81 3.80
CA GLU A 20 13.29 -17.06 2.67
C GLU A 20 14.19 -15.84 2.44
N PRO A 21 14.81 -15.69 1.26
CA PRO A 21 15.77 -14.63 1.04
C PRO A 21 15.06 -13.31 1.31
N GLN A 22 15.38 -12.66 2.43
CA GLN A 22 14.83 -11.36 2.78
C GLN A 22 15.10 -10.45 1.59
N GLY A 23 14.03 -10.13 0.86
CA GLY A 23 14.10 -9.30 -0.33
C GLY A 23 14.85 -8.00 -0.01
N PRO A 24 15.48 -7.37 -1.00
CA PRO A 24 16.34 -6.20 -0.76
C PRO A 24 15.61 -5.19 0.11
N THR A 25 16.13 -4.98 1.32
CA THR A 25 15.58 -4.04 2.29
C THR A 25 15.64 -2.64 1.67
N GLN A 26 14.48 -2.07 1.35
CA GLN A 26 14.43 -0.76 0.72
C GLN A 26 15.12 0.28 1.62
N SER A 27 16.14 0.95 1.09
CA SER A 27 16.86 1.99 1.83
C SER A 27 15.93 3.18 2.10
N GLY A 28 16.03 3.80 3.28
CA GLY A 28 15.26 5.01 3.59
C GLY A 28 15.41 6.12 2.54
N LYS A 29 16.56 6.18 1.85
CA LYS A 29 16.79 7.10 0.72
C LYS A 29 15.85 6.82 -0.46
N SER A 30 15.62 5.55 -0.82
CA SER A 30 14.71 5.21 -1.94
C SER A 30 13.25 5.52 -1.59
N ILE A 31 12.86 5.36 -0.32
CA ILE A 31 11.52 5.73 0.16
C ILE A 31 11.29 7.23 -0.02
N ILE A 32 12.24 8.07 0.41
CA ILE A 32 12.14 9.53 0.27
C ILE A 32 12.01 9.92 -1.21
N ILE A 33 12.82 9.33 -2.09
CA ILE A 33 12.76 9.61 -3.53
C ILE A 33 11.36 9.26 -4.09
N LYS A 34 10.82 8.08 -3.73
CA LYS A 34 9.47 7.67 -4.16
C LYS A 34 8.39 8.62 -3.64
N LEU A 35 8.48 9.07 -2.38
CA LEU A 35 7.55 10.05 -1.82
C LEU A 35 7.61 11.39 -2.54
N LEU A 36 8.81 11.86 -2.91
CA LEU A 36 8.98 13.08 -3.70
C LEU A 36 8.39 12.93 -5.11
N ILE A 37 8.55 11.77 -5.75
CA ILE A 37 7.91 11.49 -7.04
C ILE A 37 6.38 11.50 -6.91
N ALA A 38 5.84 10.85 -5.87
CA ALA A 38 4.40 10.85 -5.61
C ALA A 38 3.87 12.29 -5.38
N LEU A 39 4.58 13.10 -4.62
CA LEU A 39 4.24 14.52 -4.44
C LEU A 39 4.32 15.29 -5.76
N GLY A 40 5.33 15.04 -6.58
CA GLY A 40 5.46 15.63 -7.92
C GLY A 40 4.29 15.27 -8.84
N LEU A 41 3.86 14.00 -8.84
CA LEU A 41 2.68 13.53 -9.59
C LEU A 41 1.40 14.21 -9.09
N PHE A 42 1.22 14.31 -7.78
CA PHE A 42 0.08 15.04 -7.19
C PHE A 42 0.01 16.48 -7.71
N LEU A 43 1.12 17.23 -7.57
CA LEU A 43 1.18 18.63 -7.97
C LEU A 43 0.98 18.79 -9.48
N LEU A 44 1.61 17.93 -10.29
CA LEU A 44 1.44 17.93 -11.74
C LEU A 44 -0.06 17.85 -12.10
N ILE A 45 -0.76 16.82 -11.64
CA ILE A 45 -2.17 16.60 -11.98
C ILE A 45 -3.07 17.68 -11.38
N TYR A 46 -2.77 18.15 -10.16
CA TYR A 46 -3.55 19.19 -9.51
C TYR A 46 -3.51 20.52 -10.28
N PHE A 47 -2.35 20.89 -10.83
CA PHE A 47 -2.18 22.11 -11.62
C PHE A 47 -2.55 21.98 -13.09
N LEU A 48 -2.76 20.76 -13.60
CA LEU A 48 -3.28 20.57 -14.95
C LEU A 48 -4.66 21.24 -15.11
N PRO A 49 -4.96 21.80 -16.29
CA PRO A 49 -6.28 22.37 -16.57
C PRO A 49 -7.34 21.28 -16.50
N ARG A 50 -8.51 21.63 -15.95
CA ARG A 50 -9.65 20.71 -15.85
C ARG A 50 -10.28 20.52 -17.24
N PRO A 51 -10.47 19.27 -17.71
CA PRO A 51 -11.27 19.02 -18.91
C PRO A 51 -12.72 19.47 -18.71
N GLU A 52 -13.36 20.02 -19.75
CA GLU A 52 -14.71 20.59 -19.64
C GLU A 52 -15.74 19.59 -19.12
N ASN A 53 -15.64 18.33 -19.55
CA ASN A 53 -16.56 17.24 -19.21
C ASN A 53 -16.31 16.60 -17.84
N LEU A 54 -15.33 17.08 -17.06
CA LEU A 54 -14.97 16.50 -15.76
C LEU A 54 -15.39 17.43 -14.61
N THR A 55 -16.03 16.89 -13.58
CA THR A 55 -16.35 17.66 -12.38
C THR A 55 -15.09 18.10 -11.62
N VAL A 56 -15.23 19.11 -10.76
CA VAL A 56 -14.09 19.60 -9.94
C VAL A 56 -13.63 18.50 -8.99
N GLU A 57 -14.57 17.77 -8.39
CA GLU A 57 -14.32 16.65 -7.50
C GLU A 57 -13.63 15.51 -8.26
N GLY A 58 -14.02 15.24 -9.51
CA GLY A 58 -13.40 14.23 -10.36
C GLY A 58 -11.94 14.55 -10.66
N LYS A 59 -11.61 15.82 -10.95
CA LYS A 59 -10.22 16.26 -11.13
C LYS A 59 -9.41 16.10 -9.84
N ASN A 60 -9.95 16.54 -8.71
CA ASN A 60 -9.28 16.43 -7.42
C ASN A 60 -9.06 14.96 -7.02
N LEU A 61 -10.04 14.09 -7.28
CA LEU A 61 -9.90 12.66 -7.08
C LEU A 61 -8.77 12.09 -7.94
N ALA A 62 -8.69 12.45 -9.23
CA ALA A 62 -7.60 12.00 -10.10
C ALA A 62 -6.23 12.47 -9.58
N ALA A 63 -6.13 13.71 -9.11
CA ALA A 63 -4.89 14.25 -8.52
C ALA A 63 -4.44 13.47 -7.29
N ILE A 64 -5.37 12.92 -6.51
CA ILE A 64 -5.08 12.08 -5.33
C ILE A 64 -4.81 10.63 -5.73
N LEU A 65 -5.61 10.07 -6.63
CA LEU A 65 -5.57 8.64 -6.95
C LEU A 65 -4.28 8.25 -7.68
N ILE A 66 -3.82 9.05 -8.62
CA ILE A 66 -2.60 8.78 -9.40
C ILE A 66 -1.36 8.57 -8.49
N PRO A 67 -1.02 9.49 -7.57
CA PRO A 67 0.12 9.30 -6.69
C PRO A 67 -0.11 8.15 -5.69
N ILE A 68 -1.35 7.88 -5.26
CA ILE A 68 -1.65 6.73 -4.38
C ILE A 68 -1.40 5.40 -5.09
N VAL A 69 -1.84 5.25 -6.34
CA VAL A 69 -1.58 4.07 -7.17
C VAL A 69 -0.07 3.89 -7.38
N PHE A 70 0.67 4.98 -7.63
CA PHE A 70 2.13 4.93 -7.69
C PHE A 70 2.74 4.43 -6.38
N LEU A 71 2.26 4.90 -5.22
CA LEU A 71 2.76 4.44 -3.91
C LEU A 71 2.44 2.96 -3.65
N TRP A 72 1.31 2.44 -4.14
CA TRP A 72 0.99 1.02 -4.07
C TRP A 72 1.91 0.17 -4.95
N ILE A 73 2.11 0.56 -6.22
CA ILE A 73 2.96 -0.19 -7.16
C ILE A 73 4.42 -0.15 -6.73
N SER A 74 4.89 0.99 -6.22
CA SER A 74 6.27 1.16 -5.79
C SER A 74 6.56 0.59 -4.40
N GLU A 75 5.52 0.16 -3.67
CA GLU A 75 5.59 -0.32 -2.30
C GLU A 75 6.45 0.60 -1.40
N ALA A 76 6.31 1.93 -1.58
CA ALA A 76 7.15 2.91 -0.91
C ALA A 76 6.85 2.99 0.60
N ILE A 77 5.56 2.84 0.95
CA ILE A 77 5.04 2.84 2.31
C ILE A 77 3.89 1.82 2.41
N PRO A 78 3.58 1.29 3.60
CA PRO A 78 2.57 0.25 3.77
C PRO A 78 1.19 0.64 3.23
N ILE A 79 0.46 -0.34 2.69
CA ILE A 79 -0.87 -0.12 2.07
C ILE A 79 -1.88 0.50 3.04
N GLY A 80 -1.83 0.15 4.33
CA GLY A 80 -2.69 0.77 5.35
C GLY A 80 -2.43 2.27 5.54
N VAL A 81 -1.16 2.69 5.51
CA VAL A 81 -0.77 4.10 5.66
C VAL A 81 -1.24 4.91 4.45
N THR A 82 -1.05 4.37 3.25
CA THR A 82 -1.51 5.03 2.00
C THR A 82 -3.03 5.12 1.91
N ALA A 83 -3.77 4.11 2.37
CA ALA A 83 -5.23 4.15 2.42
C ALA A 83 -5.73 5.30 3.31
N LEU A 84 -5.19 5.44 4.53
CA LEU A 84 -5.52 6.53 5.44
C LEU A 84 -5.16 7.90 4.85
N LEU A 85 -3.99 8.00 4.21
CA LEU A 85 -3.56 9.21 3.52
C LEU A 85 -4.54 9.59 2.39
N ALA A 86 -4.93 8.63 1.55
CA ALA A 86 -5.88 8.86 0.47
C ALA A 86 -7.22 9.39 1.01
N THR A 87 -7.75 8.77 2.07
CA THR A 87 -8.98 9.21 2.75
C THR A 87 -8.86 10.63 3.28
N ALA A 88 -7.77 10.94 3.99
CA ALA A 88 -7.53 12.29 4.51
C ALA A 88 -7.47 13.34 3.39
N LEU A 89 -6.75 13.04 2.30
CA LEU A 89 -6.65 13.92 1.14
C LEU A 89 -8.02 14.14 0.48
N MET A 90 -8.84 13.11 0.32
CA MET A 90 -10.18 13.27 -0.25
C MET A 90 -11.06 14.24 0.57
N ILE A 91 -10.91 14.26 1.89
CA ILE A 91 -11.63 15.21 2.77
C ILE A 91 -11.06 16.62 2.62
N ILE A 92 -9.74 16.77 2.68
CA ILE A 92 -9.05 18.07 2.59
C ILE A 92 -9.37 18.76 1.25
N PHE A 93 -9.34 18.01 0.15
CA PHE A 93 -9.63 18.51 -1.20
C PHE A 93 -11.13 18.50 -1.55
N LYS A 94 -12.00 18.28 -0.54
CA LYS A 94 -13.46 18.33 -0.66
C LYS A 94 -14.01 17.42 -1.77
N VAL A 95 -13.37 16.29 -2.02
CA VAL A 95 -13.83 15.26 -2.96
C VAL A 95 -15.09 14.58 -2.41
N THR A 96 -15.12 14.33 -1.11
CA THR A 96 -16.27 13.73 -0.44
C THR A 96 -16.40 14.23 1.01
N LYS A 97 -17.57 14.03 1.62
CA LYS A 97 -17.82 14.37 3.02
C LYS A 97 -17.04 13.44 3.94
N SER A 98 -16.57 13.97 5.08
CA SER A 98 -15.82 13.20 6.09
C SER A 98 -16.50 11.88 6.48
N SER A 99 -17.79 11.91 6.83
CA SER A 99 -18.54 10.70 7.21
C SER A 99 -18.58 9.64 6.09
N ALA A 100 -18.74 10.06 4.84
CA ALA A 100 -18.73 9.17 3.68
C ALA A 100 -17.32 8.64 3.36
N ALA A 101 -16.27 9.44 3.60
CA ALA A 101 -14.88 9.05 3.38
C ALA A 101 -14.43 7.92 4.31
N TRP A 102 -14.88 7.95 5.57
CA TRP A 102 -14.51 6.96 6.59
C TRP A 102 -15.42 5.73 6.61
N ALA A 103 -16.64 5.82 6.07
CA ALA A 103 -17.60 4.72 6.05
C ALA A 103 -17.03 3.36 5.52
N PRO A 104 -16.18 3.32 4.48
CA PRO A 104 -15.64 2.06 3.95
C PRO A 104 -14.78 1.27 4.94
N TYR A 105 -14.15 1.93 5.92
CA TYR A 105 -13.32 1.25 6.93
C TYR A 105 -14.15 0.38 7.87
N ALA A 106 -15.45 0.68 8.02
CA ALA A 106 -16.41 -0.09 8.81
C ALA A 106 -17.31 -0.99 7.93
N ASN A 107 -16.91 -1.26 6.68
CA ASN A 107 -17.66 -2.15 5.81
C ASN A 107 -17.66 -3.59 6.36
N GLN A 108 -18.79 -4.29 6.22
CA GLN A 108 -18.96 -5.66 6.71
C GLN A 108 -17.89 -6.62 6.18
N THR A 109 -17.48 -6.49 4.91
CA THR A 109 -16.42 -7.30 4.32
C THR A 109 -15.06 -7.03 4.96
N VAL A 110 -14.74 -5.75 5.23
CA VAL A 110 -13.49 -5.37 5.90
C VAL A 110 -13.45 -5.94 7.32
N MET A 111 -14.56 -5.80 8.07
CA MET A 111 -14.68 -6.33 9.43
C MET A 111 -14.63 -7.86 9.47
N PHE A 112 -15.24 -8.53 8.50
CA PHE A 112 -15.17 -10.00 8.35
C PHE A 112 -13.73 -10.48 8.14
N VAL A 113 -12.99 -9.85 7.21
CA VAL A 113 -11.59 -10.20 6.94
C VAL A 113 -10.72 -9.94 8.17
N LEU A 114 -10.93 -8.83 8.89
CA LEU A 114 -10.22 -8.52 10.13
C LEU A 114 -10.42 -9.62 11.19
N MET A 115 -11.65 -10.12 11.37
CA MET A 115 -11.98 -11.14 12.37
C MET A 115 -11.44 -12.54 12.05
N ILE A 116 -11.14 -12.84 10.78
CA ILE A 116 -10.54 -14.13 10.39
C ILE A 116 -9.02 -14.11 10.53
N ILE A 117 -8.39 -12.95 10.33
CA ILE A 117 -6.93 -12.81 10.37
C ILE A 117 -6.41 -12.66 11.82
N MET A 118 -7.20 -12.07 12.71
CA MET A 118 -6.89 -11.89 14.14
C MET A 118 -7.35 -13.09 14.96
#